data_AF-A0A8H7TIR1-F1
#
_entry.id   AF-A0A8H7TIR1-F1
#
_cell.length_a   1.000
_cell.length_b   1.000
_cell.length_c   1.000
_cell.angle_alpha   90.00
_cell.angle_beta   90.00
_cell.angle_gamma   90.00
#
_symmetry.space_group_name_H-M   'P 1'
#
loop_
_entity.id
_entity.type
_entity.pdbx_description
1 polymer ?
#
loop_
_entity_poly.entity_id
_entity_poly.type
_entity_poly.pdbx_seq_one_letter_code
_entity_poly.pdbx_strand_id
1 'polypeptide(L)'
;MDEAIVAAEVDDDRVILPVHELQLSNVLDIFPEAQILPQITTGRPQSSLRTISVTSPDFCSKIPLPIKVPSIVRTIRPWAIIIGHRLEPVLQVVERAVQDFGGSLIIARELAAAASESEHLGCIIRESTESIAARTGDRVIVCAAIRCDMGRRLRQDFSVEAVLQTLV
;
A
#
# COMPACT_ATOMS: atom_id res chain seq x y z
N MET A 1 -9.74 -23.34 -8.10
CA MET A 1 -10.58 -22.78 -9.18
C MET A 1 -9.81 -21.56 -9.65
N ASP A 2 -9.32 -21.62 -10.88
CA ASP A 2 -8.08 -21.01 -11.37
C ASP A 2 -7.93 -19.49 -11.10
N GLU A 3 -6.94 -19.12 -10.27
CA GLU A 3 -6.37 -17.77 -10.22
C GLU A 3 -5.49 -17.57 -11.46
N ALA A 4 -6.13 -17.44 -12.63
CA ALA A 4 -5.46 -16.90 -13.79
C ALA A 4 -5.27 -15.40 -13.54
N ILE A 5 -4.08 -15.02 -13.06
CA ILE A 5 -3.55 -13.68 -13.29
C ILE A 5 -3.55 -13.53 -14.81
N VAL A 6 -4.60 -12.93 -15.36
CA VAL A 6 -4.59 -12.45 -16.73
C VAL A 6 -3.58 -11.32 -16.70
N ALA A 7 -2.31 -11.65 -16.92
CA ALA A 7 -1.34 -10.72 -17.46
C ALA A 7 -1.95 -10.31 -18.80
N ALA A 8 -2.71 -9.21 -18.80
CA ALA A 8 -2.95 -8.51 -20.04
C ALA A 8 -1.58 -8.33 -20.69
N GLU A 9 -1.45 -8.61 -21.99
CA GLU A 9 -0.25 -8.27 -22.73
C GLU A 9 -0.11 -6.74 -22.66
N VAL A 10 0.63 -6.29 -21.66
CA VAL A 10 0.99 -4.90 -21.48
C VAL A 10 2.27 -4.74 -22.27
N ASP A 11 2.20 -3.91 -23.30
CA ASP A 11 3.35 -3.50 -24.10
C ASP A 11 4.47 -2.98 -23.19
N ASP A 12 5.73 -3.11 -23.61
CA ASP A 12 6.90 -2.77 -22.78
C ASP A 12 6.91 -1.30 -22.31
N ASP A 13 6.13 -0.45 -22.98
CA ASP A 13 5.99 0.99 -22.71
C ASP A 13 4.87 1.34 -21.71
N ARG A 14 4.19 0.37 -21.09
CA ARG A 14 3.05 0.59 -20.19
C ARG A 14 3.24 -0.04 -18.82
N VAL A 15 2.59 0.53 -17.80
CA VAL A 15 2.70 0.06 -16.42
C VAL A 15 1.32 -0.09 -15.81
N ILE A 16 1.07 -1.25 -15.21
CA ILE A 16 -0.16 -1.48 -14.46
C ILE A 16 -0.06 -0.88 -13.06
N LEU A 17 -1.03 -0.05 -12.67
CA LEU A 17 -1.13 0.55 -11.34
C LEU A 17 -2.50 0.31 -10.70
N PRO A 18 -2.55 -0.07 -9.41
CA PRO A 18 -3.80 -0.04 -8.65
C PRO A 18 -4.13 1.42 -8.26
N VAL A 19 -5.40 1.77 -8.36
CA VAL A 19 -5.95 3.08 -8.02
C VAL A 19 -7.18 2.89 -7.15
N HIS A 20 -7.30 3.65 -6.08
CA HIS A 20 -8.49 3.61 -5.24
C HIS A 20 -9.70 4.14 -6.02
N GLU A 21 -10.89 3.56 -5.87
CA GLU A 21 -12.10 4.00 -6.59
C GLU A 21 -12.36 5.51 -6.47
N LEU A 22 -12.23 6.07 -5.27
CA LEU A 22 -12.36 7.51 -4.99
C LEU A 22 -11.30 8.39 -5.68
N GLN A 23 -10.16 7.81 -6.08
CA GLN A 23 -9.08 8.52 -6.75
C GLN A 23 -9.22 8.45 -8.28
N LEU A 24 -10.09 7.58 -8.81
CA LEU A 24 -10.18 7.25 -10.22
C LEU A 24 -10.50 8.47 -11.10
N SER A 25 -11.50 9.28 -10.72
CA SER A 25 -11.87 10.47 -11.49
C SER A 25 -10.70 11.45 -11.62
N ASN A 26 -9.99 11.73 -10.53
CA ASN A 26 -8.85 12.63 -10.52
C ASN A 26 -7.71 12.10 -11.39
N VAL A 27 -7.55 10.77 -11.48
CA VAL A 27 -6.54 10.16 -12.35
C VAL A 27 -6.94 10.33 -13.81
N LEU A 28 -8.19 10.04 -14.18
CA LEU A 28 -8.67 10.15 -15.57
C LEU A 28 -8.70 11.60 -16.07
N ASP A 29 -8.92 12.58 -15.18
CA ASP A 29 -8.86 14.00 -15.52
C ASP A 29 -7.43 14.46 -15.87
N ILE A 30 -6.42 13.81 -15.28
CA ILE A 30 -4.99 14.14 -15.47
C ILE A 30 -4.36 13.29 -16.58
N PHE A 31 -4.76 12.02 -16.66
CA PHE A 31 -4.25 11.00 -17.57
C PHE A 31 -5.41 10.44 -18.41
N PRO A 32 -5.94 11.21 -19.37
CA PRO A 32 -7.09 10.80 -20.19
C PRO A 32 -6.80 9.58 -21.08
N GLU A 33 -5.52 9.25 -21.30
CA GLU A 33 -5.05 8.07 -22.02
C GLU A 33 -5.07 6.79 -21.19
N ALA A 34 -5.17 6.89 -19.86
CA ALA A 34 -5.16 5.75 -18.95
C ALA A 34 -6.38 4.85 -19.21
N GLN A 35 -6.15 3.54 -19.26
CA GLN A 35 -7.19 2.57 -19.54
C GLN A 35 -7.58 1.83 -18.27
N ILE A 36 -8.88 1.83 -17.95
CA ILE A 36 -9.40 1.02 -16.87
C ILE A 36 -9.41 -0.44 -17.30
N LEU A 37 -8.66 -1.26 -16.59
CA LEU A 37 -8.66 -2.70 -16.74
C LEU A 37 -9.81 -3.32 -15.91
N PRO A 38 -10.41 -4.44 -16.35
CA PRO A 38 -11.56 -5.06 -15.67
C PRO A 38 -11.22 -5.65 -14.30
N GLN A 39 -9.93 -5.80 -13.97
CA GLN A 39 -9.45 -6.35 -12.72
C GLN A 39 -9.71 -5.38 -11.56
N ILE A 40 -10.43 -5.89 -10.56
CA ILE A 40 -10.72 -5.20 -9.31
C ILE A 40 -10.17 -6.05 -8.18
N THR A 41 -9.47 -5.38 -7.26
CA THR A 41 -8.96 -6.01 -6.04
C THR A 41 -9.60 -5.34 -4.84
N THR A 42 -10.15 -6.13 -3.92
CA THR A 42 -10.62 -5.61 -2.64
C THR A 42 -9.56 -5.82 -1.57
N GLY A 43 -9.58 -4.96 -0.56
CA GLY A 43 -8.69 -5.13 0.58
C GLY A 43 -9.09 -4.27 1.76
N ARG A 44 -8.41 -4.49 2.88
CA ARG A 44 -8.71 -3.79 4.13
C ARG A 44 -7.86 -2.52 4.25
N PRO A 45 -8.46 -1.32 4.35
CA PRO A 45 -7.73 -0.10 4.63
C PRO A 45 -7.13 -0.15 6.04
N GLN A 46 -5.86 0.24 6.15
CA GLN A 46 -5.14 0.37 7.42
C GLN A 46 -5.39 1.74 8.04
N SER A 47 -4.70 2.05 9.15
CA SER A 47 -4.86 3.32 9.89
C SER A 47 -4.58 4.58 9.05
N SER A 48 -3.80 4.46 7.97
CA SER A 48 -3.52 5.54 7.03
C SER A 48 -4.63 5.75 5.99
N LEU A 49 -5.63 4.85 5.94
CA LEU A 49 -6.72 4.70 4.95
C LEU A 49 -6.26 4.41 3.52
N ARG A 50 -5.10 4.94 3.11
CA ARG A 50 -4.52 4.79 1.78
C ARG A 50 -3.52 3.64 1.64
N THR A 51 -3.29 2.91 2.72
CA THR A 51 -2.58 1.63 2.69
C THR A 51 -3.63 0.53 2.80
N ILE A 52 -3.75 -0.30 1.78
CA ILE A 52 -4.75 -1.36 1.67
C ILE A 52 -4.04 -2.70 1.80
N SER A 53 -4.42 -3.51 2.79
CA SER A 53 -3.98 -4.91 2.92
C SER A 53 -4.79 -5.78 1.96
N VAL A 54 -4.10 -6.52 1.09
CA VAL A 54 -4.66 -7.49 0.15
C VAL A 54 -4.30 -8.90 0.64
N THR A 55 -5.25 -9.83 0.63
CA THR A 55 -5.11 -11.14 1.30
C THR A 55 -4.62 -12.25 0.37
N SER A 56 -4.80 -12.12 -0.96
CA SER A 56 -4.27 -13.07 -1.95
C SER A 56 -3.82 -12.32 -3.21
N PRO A 57 -2.49 -12.20 -3.47
CA PRO A 57 -1.39 -12.52 -2.57
C PRO A 57 -1.32 -11.57 -1.36
N ASP A 58 -0.63 -11.98 -0.29
CA ASP A 58 -0.53 -11.22 0.97
C ASP A 58 0.50 -10.07 0.88
N PHE A 59 0.00 -8.84 0.68
CA PHE A 59 0.82 -7.62 0.63
C PHE A 59 -0.02 -6.40 1.03
N CYS A 60 0.63 -5.27 1.24
CA CYS A 60 -0.07 -3.98 1.32
C CYS A 60 0.26 -3.11 0.09
N SER A 61 -0.77 -2.49 -0.47
CA SER A 61 -0.66 -1.47 -1.50
C SER A 61 -0.86 -0.09 -0.87
N LYS A 62 0.13 0.79 -1.02
CA LYS A 62 0.04 2.19 -0.57
C LYS A 62 -0.08 3.08 -1.80
N ILE A 63 -1.20 3.80 -1.88
CA ILE A 63 -1.62 4.55 -3.07
C ILE A 63 -2.02 5.98 -2.71
N PRO A 64 -2.05 6.93 -3.67
CA PRO A 64 -2.68 8.22 -3.50
C PRO A 64 -4.18 8.08 -3.21
N LEU A 65 -4.69 8.93 -2.31
CA LEU A 65 -6.11 8.97 -1.98
C LEU A 65 -6.53 10.43 -1.76
N PRO A 66 -7.62 10.93 -2.38
CA PRO A 66 -8.00 12.33 -2.36
C PRO A 66 -8.81 12.66 -1.11
N ILE A 67 -8.38 12.14 0.04
CA ILE A 67 -8.96 12.43 1.32
C ILE A 67 -8.07 13.40 2.08
N LYS A 68 -8.71 14.34 2.77
CA LYS A 68 -8.02 15.30 3.62
C LYS A 68 -8.04 14.79 5.06
N VAL A 69 -6.86 14.49 5.60
CA VAL A 69 -6.74 13.96 6.97
C VAL A 69 -5.48 14.52 7.64
N PRO A 70 -5.57 15.39 8.66
CA PRO A 70 -6.60 16.40 8.92
C PRO A 70 -6.46 17.63 8.01
N SER A 71 -5.25 18.18 7.83
CA SER A 71 -5.03 19.39 7.00
C SER A 71 -4.36 19.12 5.65
N ILE A 72 -3.98 17.87 5.38
CA ILE A 72 -3.20 17.47 4.21
C ILE A 72 -3.99 16.46 3.40
N VAL A 73 -4.04 16.67 2.08
CA VAL A 73 -4.58 15.69 1.13
C VAL A 73 -3.60 14.52 1.03
N ARG A 74 -4.09 13.29 1.06
CA ARG A 74 -3.26 12.09 1.14
C ARG A 74 -2.75 11.60 -0.23
N THR A 75 -2.25 12.53 -1.06
CA THR A 75 -1.43 12.26 -2.24
C THR A 75 -0.01 11.82 -1.87
N ILE A 76 0.76 11.31 -2.83
CA ILE A 76 2.15 10.89 -2.63
C ILE A 76 3.00 11.47 -3.74
N ARG A 77 3.99 12.29 -3.39
CA ARG A 77 4.89 12.87 -4.39
C ARG A 77 5.69 11.77 -5.10
N PRO A 78 5.92 11.86 -6.42
CA PRO A 78 6.62 10.82 -7.18
C PRO A 78 7.98 10.43 -6.59
N TRP A 79 8.79 11.41 -6.20
CA TRP A 79 10.09 11.15 -5.58
C TRP A 79 9.98 10.32 -4.28
N ALA A 80 8.90 10.47 -3.52
CA ALA A 80 8.67 9.76 -2.26
C ALA A 80 8.19 8.32 -2.48
N ILE A 81 7.70 7.99 -3.67
CA ILE A 81 7.36 6.62 -4.06
C ILE A 81 8.64 5.84 -4.42
N ILE A 82 9.52 6.47 -5.20
CA ILE A 82 10.73 5.79 -5.70
C ILE A 82 11.92 5.84 -4.71
N ILE A 83 11.85 6.67 -3.67
CA ILE A 83 12.98 6.84 -2.74
C ILE A 83 13.37 5.55 -2.04
N GLY A 84 12.41 4.66 -1.72
CA GLY A 84 12.69 3.39 -1.06
C GLY A 84 13.74 2.55 -1.78
N HIS A 85 13.67 2.50 -3.12
CA HIS A 85 14.64 1.81 -3.97
C HIS A 85 15.99 2.53 -4.06
N ARG A 86 16.00 3.87 -3.94
CA ARG A 86 17.23 4.68 -4.07
C ARG A 86 18.04 4.78 -2.77
N LEU A 87 17.54 4.22 -1.67
CA LEU A 87 18.15 4.28 -0.35
C LEU A 87 19.11 3.12 -0.06
N GLU A 88 19.67 2.48 -1.08
CA GLU A 88 20.62 1.36 -0.94
C GLU A 88 21.73 1.60 0.11
N PRO A 89 22.39 2.78 0.19
CA PRO A 89 23.39 3.03 1.23
C PRO A 89 22.82 3.04 2.65
N VAL A 90 21.57 3.47 2.82
CA VAL A 90 20.87 3.49 4.11
C VAL A 90 20.37 2.09 4.47
N LEU A 91 19.99 1.27 3.49
CA LEU A 91 19.57 -0.12 3.71
C LEU A 91 20.65 -0.92 4.44
N GLN A 92 21.93 -0.74 4.13
CA GLN A 92 23.02 -1.43 4.83
C GLN A 92 23.08 -1.09 6.33
N VAL A 93 22.90 0.20 6.67
CA VAL A 93 22.86 0.67 8.07
C VAL A 93 21.64 0.09 8.78
N VAL A 94 20.51 0.08 8.09
CA VAL A 94 19.24 -0.45 8.58
C VAL A 94 19.31 -1.96 8.81
N GLU A 95 19.90 -2.72 7.89
CA GLU A 95 20.12 -4.16 8.00
C GLU A 95 21.07 -4.49 9.16
N ARG A 96 22.15 -3.73 9.32
CA ARG A 96 23.03 -3.87 10.49
C ARG A 96 22.27 -3.63 11.79
N ALA A 97 21.46 -2.58 11.87
CA ALA A 97 20.64 -2.33 13.05
C ALA A 97 19.68 -3.51 13.33
N VAL A 98 19.01 -4.06 12.31
CA VAL A 98 18.15 -5.24 12.46
C VAL A 98 18.91 -6.43 13.07
N GLN A 99 20.16 -6.67 12.65
CA GLN A 99 21.01 -7.71 13.24
C GLN A 99 21.39 -7.40 14.69
N ASP A 100 21.79 -6.16 14.98
CA ASP A 100 22.18 -5.72 16.33
C ASP A 100 21.01 -5.85 17.33
N PHE A 101 19.77 -5.68 16.88
CA PHE A 101 18.56 -5.85 17.70
C PHE A 101 18.11 -7.32 17.85
N GLY A 102 18.83 -8.30 17.28
CA GLY A 102 18.62 -9.73 17.53
C GLY A 102 17.20 -10.22 17.25
N GLY A 103 16.51 -9.64 16.27
CA GLY A 103 15.12 -9.97 15.92
C GLY A 103 14.03 -9.13 16.61
N SER A 104 14.39 -8.23 17.52
CA SER A 104 13.42 -7.30 18.15
C SER A 104 13.00 -6.16 17.21
N LEU A 105 13.79 -5.88 16.17
CA LEU A 105 13.49 -4.91 15.13
C LEU A 105 13.17 -5.64 13.83
N ILE A 106 11.96 -5.45 13.32
CA ILE A 106 11.52 -5.99 12.03
C ILE A 106 11.10 -4.83 11.14
N ILE A 107 11.51 -4.88 9.89
CA ILE A 107 11.24 -3.83 8.91
C ILE A 107 10.43 -4.45 7.79
N ALA A 108 9.22 -3.91 7.58
CA ALA A 108 8.40 -4.26 6.43
C ALA A 108 9.06 -3.67 5.17
N ARG A 109 9.54 -4.54 4.29
CA ARG A 109 10.22 -4.14 3.04
C ARG A 109 9.21 -3.59 2.04
N GLU A 110 9.64 -2.59 1.29
CA GLU A 110 8.96 -2.18 0.05
C GLU A 110 9.46 -3.10 -1.06
N LEU A 111 8.55 -3.89 -1.64
CA LEU A 111 8.86 -4.93 -2.61
C LEU A 111 8.91 -4.37 -4.04
N ALA A 112 8.04 -3.41 -4.34
CA ALA A 112 7.96 -2.76 -5.64
C ALA A 112 7.38 -1.35 -5.48
N ALA A 113 7.73 -0.45 -6.40
CA ALA A 113 7.15 0.88 -6.43
C ALA A 113 7.16 1.43 -7.86
N ALA A 114 6.12 2.16 -8.23
CA ALA A 114 6.02 2.83 -9.52
C ALA A 114 5.26 4.15 -9.34
N ALA A 115 5.75 5.22 -9.97
CA ALA A 115 5.23 6.57 -9.85
C ALA A 115 5.02 7.17 -11.23
N SER A 116 3.93 7.93 -11.40
CA SER A 116 3.82 8.85 -12.54
C SER A 116 4.49 10.19 -12.22
N GLU A 117 4.39 11.15 -13.14
CA GLU A 117 4.85 12.52 -12.90
C GLU A 117 3.93 13.30 -11.93
N SER A 118 2.72 12.79 -11.66
CA SER A 118 1.71 13.42 -10.81
C SER A 118 1.65 12.76 -9.43
N GLU A 119 1.35 13.55 -8.39
CA GLU A 119 1.16 13.02 -7.03
C GLU A 119 -0.15 12.24 -6.83
N HIS A 120 -0.99 12.22 -7.87
CA HIS A 120 -2.30 11.58 -7.92
C HIS A 120 -2.26 10.13 -8.41
N LEU A 121 -1.15 9.67 -9.00
CA LEU A 121 -1.02 8.32 -9.55
C LEU A 121 0.34 7.70 -9.20
N GLY A 122 0.29 6.52 -8.60
CA GLY A 122 1.47 5.73 -8.24
C GLY A 122 1.14 4.74 -7.14
N CYS A 123 2.04 3.81 -6.88
CA CYS A 123 1.83 2.74 -5.92
C CYS A 123 3.15 2.29 -5.30
N ILE A 124 3.10 1.93 -4.02
CA ILE A 124 4.15 1.19 -3.32
C ILE A 124 3.56 -0.13 -2.84
N ILE A 125 4.17 -1.24 -3.25
CA ILE A 125 3.88 -2.57 -2.73
C ILE A 125 4.85 -2.86 -1.61
N ARG A 126 4.34 -3.28 -0.46
CA ARG A 126 5.14 -3.59 0.73
C ARG A 126 4.66 -4.87 1.40
N GLU A 127 5.53 -5.46 2.21
CA GLU A 127 5.15 -6.56 3.10
C GLU A 127 3.99 -6.15 4.01
N SER A 128 3.04 -7.07 4.18
CA SER A 128 1.92 -6.91 5.10
C SER A 128 2.33 -7.21 6.54
N THR A 129 1.59 -6.64 7.48
CA THR A 129 1.75 -6.96 8.91
C THR A 129 1.32 -8.39 9.23
N GLU A 130 0.38 -8.91 8.46
CA GLU A 130 -0.17 -10.26 8.53
C GLU A 130 0.90 -11.30 8.15
N SER A 131 1.64 -11.06 7.07
CA SER A 131 2.79 -11.88 6.66
C SER A 131 3.89 -11.89 7.72
N ILE A 132 4.20 -10.73 8.30
CA ILE A 132 5.16 -10.62 9.40
C ILE A 132 4.70 -11.41 10.63
N ALA A 133 3.44 -11.24 11.04
CA ALA A 133 2.84 -11.94 12.17
C ALA A 133 2.84 -13.46 11.96
N ALA A 134 2.53 -13.92 10.75
CA ALA A 134 2.56 -15.33 10.40
C ALA A 134 3.97 -15.93 10.49
N ARG A 135 4.99 -15.17 10.06
CA ARG A 135 6.39 -15.60 10.12
C ARG A 135 6.95 -15.68 11.53
N THR A 136 6.60 -14.74 12.42
CA THR A 136 7.14 -14.71 13.79
C THR A 136 6.28 -15.45 14.80
N GLY A 137 4.99 -15.65 14.50
CA GLY A 137 4.00 -16.15 15.46
C GLY A 137 3.47 -15.08 16.42
N ASP A 138 3.84 -13.82 16.23
CA ASP A 138 3.47 -12.73 17.13
C ASP A 138 2.08 -12.15 16.81
N ARG A 139 1.55 -11.37 17.76
CA ARG A 139 0.44 -10.46 17.53
C ARG A 139 0.95 -9.06 17.28
N VAL A 140 0.63 -8.50 16.11
CA VAL A 140 1.01 -7.14 15.74
C VAL A 140 -0.06 -6.16 16.20
N ILE A 141 0.33 -5.18 17.01
CA ILE A 141 -0.54 -4.09 17.47
C ILE A 141 0.05 -2.77 16.96
N VAL A 142 -0.77 -1.96 16.30
CA VAL A 142 -0.36 -0.62 15.88
C VAL A 142 -0.12 0.23 17.13
N CYS A 143 1.06 0.83 17.28
CA CYS A 143 1.41 1.61 18.48
C CYS A 143 0.39 2.71 18.82
N ALA A 144 -0.23 3.31 17.80
CA ALA A 144 -1.28 4.32 18.00
C ALA A 144 -2.53 3.77 18.72
N ALA A 145 -2.82 2.47 18.60
CA ALA A 145 -3.94 1.81 19.28
C ALA A 145 -3.74 1.70 20.80
N ILE A 146 -2.49 1.73 21.30
CA ILE A 146 -2.18 1.64 22.73
C ILE A 146 -2.75 2.84 23.50
N ARG A 147 -2.93 3.99 22.83
CA ARG A 147 -3.48 5.22 23.40
C ARG A 147 -5.00 5.32 23.31
N CYS A 148 -5.69 4.37 22.67
CA CYS A 148 -7.15 4.34 22.68
C CYS A 148 -7.62 3.91 24.06
N ASP A 149 -8.27 4.84 24.78
CA ASP A 149 -8.84 4.60 26.10
C ASP A 149 -9.74 3.34 26.09
N MET A 150 -9.37 2.36 26.92
CA MET A 150 -9.98 1.02 27.01
C MET A 150 -11.42 1.05 27.57
N GLY A 151 -11.98 2.22 27.84
CA GLY A 151 -13.35 2.43 28.31
C GLY A 151 -14.45 2.28 27.24
N ARG A 152 -14.11 2.21 25.95
CA ARG A 152 -15.06 1.86 24.89
C ARG A 152 -14.70 0.51 24.30
N ARG A 153 -15.54 -0.49 24.58
CA ARG A 153 -15.55 -1.79 23.91
C ARG A 153 -15.46 -1.54 22.40
N LEU A 154 -14.30 -1.81 21.80
CA LEU A 154 -14.11 -1.74 20.36
C LEU A 154 -15.06 -2.76 19.73
N ARG A 155 -16.25 -2.31 19.31
CA ARG A 155 -17.02 -3.05 18.31
C ARG A 155 -16.19 -3.00 17.04
N GLN A 156 -15.47 -4.09 16.75
CA GLN A 156 -14.68 -4.28 15.54
C GLN A 156 -15.56 -4.62 14.33
N ASP A 157 -16.77 -4.06 14.23
CA ASP A 157 -17.68 -4.31 13.11
C ASP A 157 -17.73 -3.11 12.16
N PHE A 158 -16.56 -2.61 11.77
CA PHE A 158 -16.42 -1.79 10.57
C PHE A 158 -15.63 -2.60 9.56
N SER A 159 -16.32 -3.49 8.84
CA SER A 159 -15.83 -4.08 7.61
C SER A 159 -15.85 -3.01 6.52
N VAL A 160 -14.93 -2.06 6.59
CA VAL A 160 -14.66 -1.16 5.48
C VAL A 160 -13.74 -1.93 4.54
N GLU A 161 -14.26 -2.33 3.39
CA GLU A 161 -13.44 -2.82 2.28
C GLU A 161 -13.14 -1.65 1.36
N ALA A 162 -11.89 -1.53 0.95
CA ALA A 162 -11.48 -0.60 -0.09
C ALA A 162 -11.45 -1.34 -1.43
N VAL A 163 -11.95 -0.68 -2.47
CA VAL A 163 -11.94 -1.18 -3.84
C VAL A 163 -10.80 -0.53 -4.60
N LEU A 164 -9.92 -1.35 -5.14
CA LEU A 164 -8.82 -0.96 -6.02
C LEU A 164 -9.20 -1.29 -7.46
N GLN A 165 -9.30 -0.25 -8.27
CA GLN A 165 -9.37 -0.36 -9.72
C GLN A 165 -7.97 -0.52 -10.29
N THR A 166 -7.83 -1.35 -11.32
CA THR A 166 -6.55 -1.49 -12.03
C THR A 166 -6.53 -0.60 -13.26
N LEU A 167 -5.46 0.18 -13.44
CA LEU A 167 -5.22 1.00 -14.62
C LEU A 167 -3.96 0.53 -15.36
N VAL A 168 -3.92 0.76 -16.67
CA VAL A 168 -2.73 0.62 -17.53
C VAL A 168 -2.50 1.89 -18.34
#